data_AF-A1AM98-F1
#
_entry.id   AF-A1AM98-F1
#
_cell.length_a   1.000
_cell.length_b   1.000
_cell.length_c   1.000
_cell.angle_alpha   90.00
_cell.angle_beta   90.00
_cell.angle_gamma   90.00
#
_symmetry.space_group_name_H-M   'P 1'
#
loop_
_entity.id
_entity.type
_entity.pdbx_description
1 polymer ?
#
loop_
_entity_poly.entity_id
_entity_poly.type
_entity_poly.pdbx_seq_one_letter_code
_entity_poly.pdbx_strand_id
1 'polypeptide(L)'
;MIMPAFPWLSRFPLGRYSRVPHHNHQGRPMLRKLCQECDTEISRTYTTDGFSYTCQACGETAFVEVDMEPYCPDCGERVEFCVKCSAGFFCNSCRAMISSKRIVWKKA
;
A
#
# COMPACT_ATOMS: atom_id res chain seq x y z
N MET A 1 48.50 -40.70 -17.12
CA MET A 1 47.15 -40.14 -16.97
C MET A 1 46.94 -39.92 -15.49
N ILE A 2 47.07 -38.67 -15.04
CA ILE A 2 47.01 -38.27 -13.63
C ILE A 2 45.65 -37.59 -13.45
N MET A 3 44.80 -38.18 -12.63
CA MET A 3 43.56 -37.56 -12.18
C MET A 3 43.88 -36.53 -11.09
N PRO A 4 43.46 -35.26 -11.19
CA PRO A 4 43.43 -34.39 -10.03
C PRO A 4 42.15 -34.66 -9.24
N ALA A 5 42.34 -35.09 -7.99
CA ALA A 5 41.31 -35.14 -6.97
C ALA A 5 40.85 -33.71 -6.66
N PHE A 6 39.53 -33.43 -6.78
CA PHE A 6 38.90 -32.18 -6.38
C PHE A 6 38.65 -32.19 -4.86
N PRO A 7 39.29 -31.32 -4.06
CA PRO A 7 39.10 -31.27 -2.62
C PRO A 7 38.22 -30.06 -2.25
N TRP A 8 36.91 -30.13 -2.53
CA TRP A 8 35.96 -29.07 -2.18
C TRP A 8 34.69 -29.66 -1.55
N LEU A 9 34.86 -30.35 -0.42
CA LEU A 9 33.77 -30.62 0.52
C LEU A 9 34.17 -30.04 1.88
N SER A 10 34.14 -28.72 1.95
CA SER A 10 34.34 -27.97 3.18
C SER A 10 33.09 -27.15 3.46
N ARG A 11 32.35 -27.60 4.49
CA ARG A 11 31.53 -26.79 5.39
C ARG A 11 30.40 -25.97 4.76
N PHE A 12 29.21 -26.57 4.69
CA PHE A 12 27.98 -25.82 4.91
C PHE A 12 27.72 -25.78 6.42
N PRO A 13 27.97 -24.67 7.13
CA PRO A 13 27.39 -24.50 8.44
C PRO A 13 25.87 -24.48 8.26
N LEU A 14 25.16 -25.27 9.09
CA LEU A 14 23.72 -25.19 9.26
C LEU A 14 23.37 -23.73 9.58
N GLY A 15 23.04 -22.98 8.55
CA GLY A 15 22.59 -21.61 8.65
C GLY A 15 21.39 -21.61 9.57
N ARG A 16 21.55 -21.00 10.74
CA ARG A 16 20.42 -20.59 11.57
C ARG A 16 19.45 -19.90 10.62
N TYR A 17 18.30 -20.52 10.42
CA TYR A 17 17.15 -19.86 9.85
C TYR A 17 16.79 -18.78 10.86
N SER A 18 17.42 -17.60 10.71
CA SER A 18 16.97 -16.40 11.38
C SER A 18 15.54 -16.24 10.92
N ARG A 19 14.61 -16.48 11.84
CA ARG A 19 13.21 -16.11 11.69
C ARG A 19 13.23 -14.66 11.23
N VAL A 20 12.98 -14.44 9.94
CA VAL A 20 12.74 -13.10 9.44
C VAL A 20 11.55 -12.60 10.25
N PRO A 21 11.66 -11.49 10.99
CA PRO A 21 10.51 -10.89 11.62
C PRO A 21 9.49 -10.69 10.51
N HIS A 22 8.31 -11.29 10.64
CA HIS A 22 7.16 -10.93 9.82
C HIS A 22 6.95 -9.44 10.10
N HIS A 23 7.52 -8.57 9.26
CA HIS A 23 7.19 -7.17 9.27
C HIS A 23 5.69 -7.11 9.08
N ASN A 24 5.04 -6.65 10.15
CA ASN A 24 3.63 -6.38 10.17
C ASN A 24 3.41 -5.25 9.17
N HIS A 25 3.19 -5.62 7.90
CA HIS A 25 2.69 -4.74 6.87
C HIS A 25 1.22 -4.46 7.20
N GLN A 26 0.98 -3.78 8.33
CA GLN A 26 -0.27 -3.06 8.55
C GLN A 26 -0.45 -2.19 7.31
N GLY A 27 -1.55 -2.44 6.60
CA GLY A 27 -1.84 -1.82 5.32
C GLY A 27 -1.59 -0.32 5.41
N ARG A 28 -0.61 0.18 4.64
CA ARG A 28 -0.32 1.61 4.63
C ARG A 28 -1.61 2.35 4.28
N PRO A 29 -2.02 3.36 5.05
CA PRO A 29 -3.14 4.21 4.69
C PRO A 29 -2.91 4.78 3.28
N MET A 30 -4.01 4.98 2.53
CA MET A 30 -3.92 5.59 1.21
C MET A 30 -3.78 7.09 1.40
N LEU A 31 -2.58 7.64 1.16
CA LEU A 31 -2.38 9.08 1.18
C LEU A 31 -3.10 9.74 0.01
N ARG A 32 -3.99 10.69 0.32
CA ARG A 32 -4.65 11.55 -0.67
C ARG A 32 -4.27 13.00 -0.46
N LYS A 33 -4.19 13.74 -1.55
CA LYS A 33 -3.94 15.19 -1.54
C LYS A 33 -5.26 15.92 -1.68
N LEU A 34 -5.63 16.67 -0.65
CA LEU A 34 -6.84 17.48 -0.64
C LEU A 34 -6.48 18.96 -0.72
N CYS A 35 -7.33 19.74 -1.38
CA CYS A 35 -7.19 21.19 -1.40
C CYS A 35 -7.36 21.75 0.01
N GLN A 36 -6.45 22.64 0.39
CA GLN A 36 -6.45 23.24 1.71
C GLN A 36 -7.69 24.12 1.97
N GLU A 37 -8.31 24.68 0.92
CA GLU A 37 -9.46 25.58 1.08
C GLU A 37 -10.82 24.87 1.00
N CYS A 38 -10.97 23.95 0.04
CA CYS A 38 -12.26 23.33 -0.26
C CYS A 38 -12.32 21.84 0.02
N ASP A 39 -11.26 21.24 0.56
CA ASP A 39 -11.19 19.82 0.97
C ASP A 39 -11.44 18.80 -0.17
N THR A 40 -11.43 19.25 -1.43
CA THR A 40 -11.60 18.40 -2.60
C THR A 40 -10.29 17.75 -3.02
N GLU A 41 -10.37 16.55 -3.60
CA GLU A 41 -9.19 15.83 -4.08
C GLU A 41 -8.51 16.58 -5.23
N ILE A 42 -7.22 16.86 -5.08
CA ILE A 42 -6.45 17.57 -6.09
C ILE A 42 -5.98 16.61 -7.17
N SER A 43 -6.30 16.95 -8.41
CA SER A 43 -5.82 16.22 -9.59
C SER A 43 -4.36 16.55 -9.89
N ARG A 44 -3.59 15.51 -10.26
CA ARG A 44 -2.26 15.67 -10.82
C ARG A 44 -2.38 15.92 -12.33
N THR A 45 -1.85 17.03 -12.80
CA THR A 45 -1.84 17.40 -14.22
C THR A 45 -0.42 17.33 -14.77
N TYR A 46 -0.27 16.82 -15.99
CA TYR A 46 1.01 16.77 -16.69
C TYR A 46 1.18 18.02 -17.56
N THR A 47 2.29 18.71 -17.38
CA THR A 47 2.71 19.87 -18.17
C THR A 47 4.04 19.58 -18.86
N THR A 48 4.44 20.42 -19.81
CA THR A 48 5.74 20.29 -20.50
C THR A 48 6.94 20.37 -19.55
N ASP A 49 6.76 21.04 -18.41
CA ASP A 49 7.80 21.24 -17.38
C ASP A 49 7.73 20.19 -16.25
N GLY A 50 6.79 19.24 -16.31
CA GLY A 50 6.67 18.15 -15.34
C GLY A 50 5.23 17.86 -14.92
N PHE A 51 4.98 17.85 -13.61
CA PHE A 51 3.63 17.67 -13.06
C PHE A 51 3.32 18.77 -12.07
N SER A 52 2.09 19.27 -12.12
CA SER A 52 1.54 20.22 -11.16
C SER A 52 0.34 19.63 -10.43
N TYR A 53 0.09 20.15 -9.23
CA TYR A 53 -1.10 19.86 -8.43
C TYR A 53 -1.96 21.11 -8.43
N THR A 54 -3.17 20.99 -8.96
CA THR A 54 -4.10 22.11 -9.03
C THR A 54 -5.50 21.61 -8.71
N CYS A 55 -6.17 22.28 -7.79
CA CYS A 55 -7.56 22.01 -7.48
C CYS A 55 -8.44 22.47 -8.64
N GLN A 56 -9.24 21.58 -9.21
CA GLN A 56 -10.15 21.95 -10.30
C GLN A 56 -11.34 22.81 -9.83
N ALA A 57 -11.65 22.78 -8.53
CA ALA A 57 -12.80 23.52 -7.99
C ALA A 57 -12.48 25.00 -7.74
N CYS A 58 -11.32 25.31 -7.16
CA CYS A 58 -10.93 26.69 -6.83
C CYS A 58 -9.74 27.22 -7.64
N GLY A 59 -9.00 26.36 -8.35
CA GLY A 59 -7.78 26.76 -9.06
C GLY A 59 -6.53 26.85 -8.19
N GLU A 60 -6.66 26.62 -6.87
CA GLU A 60 -5.55 26.70 -5.92
C GLU A 60 -4.56 25.54 -6.07
N THR A 61 -3.32 25.80 -5.64
CA THR A 61 -2.22 24.81 -5.65
C THR A 61 -1.83 24.33 -4.26
N ALA A 62 -2.33 24.98 -3.20
CA ALA A 62 -2.11 24.59 -1.82
C ALA A 62 -2.88 23.29 -1.49
N PHE A 63 -2.16 22.30 -0.96
CA PHE A 63 -2.72 20.99 -0.62
C PHE A 63 -2.21 20.48 0.72
N VAL A 64 -3.04 19.66 1.35
CA VAL A 64 -2.70 18.88 2.55
C VAL A 64 -2.72 17.40 2.20
N GLU A 65 -1.76 16.64 2.74
CA GLU A 65 -1.73 15.19 2.63
C GLU A 65 -2.52 14.59 3.80
N VAL A 66 -3.50 13.76 3.47
CA VAL A 66 -4.41 13.17 4.43
C VAL A 66 -4.37 11.65 4.29
N ASP A 67 -4.20 10.97 5.42
CA ASP A 67 -4.29 9.53 5.51
C ASP A 67 -5.76 9.09 5.38
N MET A 68 -6.02 8.22 4.41
CA MET A 68 -7.33 7.62 4.21
C MET A 68 -7.31 6.17 4.65
N GLU A 69 -8.33 5.79 5.42
CA GLU A 69 -8.56 4.44 5.87
C GLU A 69 -9.70 3.77 5.07
N PRO A 70 -9.56 2.48 4.76
CA PRO A 70 -10.56 1.74 4.00
C PRO A 70 -11.65 1.16 4.91
N TYR A 71 -12.92 1.30 4.49
CA TYR A 71 -14.10 0.80 5.20
C TYR A 71 -14.97 -0.09 4.32
N CYS A 72 -15.61 -1.06 4.95
CA CYS A 72 -16.55 -1.98 4.32
C CYS A 72 -17.82 -1.19 3.91
N PRO A 73 -18.30 -1.32 2.66
CA PRO A 73 -19.52 -0.64 2.23
C PRO A 73 -20.77 -1.22 2.90
N ASP A 74 -20.74 -2.48 3.31
CA ASP A 74 -21.92 -3.20 3.82
C ASP A 74 -22.08 -3.03 5.34
N CYS A 75 -21.02 -3.22 6.13
CA CYS A 75 -21.08 -3.10 7.60
C CYS A 75 -20.49 -1.79 8.14
N GLY A 76 -19.80 -1.01 7.32
CA GLY A 76 -19.19 0.26 7.74
C GLY A 76 -17.95 0.11 8.64
N GLU A 77 -17.50 -1.11 8.95
CA GLU A 77 -16.27 -1.34 9.71
C GLU A 77 -15.01 -1.21 8.86
N ARG A 78 -13.89 -0.90 9.52
CA ARG A 78 -12.58 -0.82 8.87
C ARG A 78 -12.17 -2.17 8.30
N VAL A 79 -11.63 -2.16 7.08
CA VAL A 79 -11.16 -3.38 6.40
C VAL A 79 -9.64 -3.42 6.34
N GLU A 80 -9.09 -4.61 6.21
CA GLU A 80 -7.65 -4.81 6.16
C GLU A 80 -7.21 -5.21 4.75
N PHE A 81 -6.07 -4.70 4.29
CA PHE A 81 -5.51 -5.11 3.01
C PHE A 81 -4.84 -6.49 3.14
N CYS A 82 -5.30 -7.46 2.35
CA CYS A 82 -4.71 -8.79 2.37
C CYS A 82 -3.50 -8.86 1.43
N VAL A 83 -2.30 -8.64 1.97
CA VAL A 83 -1.03 -8.67 1.21
C VAL A 83 -0.80 -10.03 0.53
N LYS A 84 -1.20 -11.14 1.18
CA LYS A 84 -1.01 -12.51 0.66
C LYS A 84 -1.83 -12.77 -0.59
N CYS A 85 -3.05 -12.24 -0.63
CA CYS A 85 -3.96 -12.47 -1.77
C CYS A 85 -3.74 -11.47 -2.89
N SER A 86 -3.04 -10.34 -2.62
CA SER A 86 -2.79 -9.20 -3.52
C SER A 86 -4.03 -8.64 -4.26
N ALA A 87 -5.22 -9.15 -3.97
CA ALA A 87 -6.43 -8.99 -4.76
C ALA A 87 -7.45 -8.02 -4.14
N GLY A 88 -7.22 -7.53 -2.91
CA GLY A 88 -8.14 -6.58 -2.29
C GLY A 88 -8.09 -6.55 -0.77
N PHE A 89 -9.22 -6.15 -0.20
CA PHE A 89 -9.36 -5.90 1.22
C PHE A 89 -10.32 -6.91 1.81
N PHE A 90 -10.09 -7.30 3.05
CA PHE A 90 -10.90 -8.27 3.75
C PHE A 90 -11.64 -7.60 4.90
N CYS A 91 -12.95 -7.82 4.93
CA CYS A 91 -13.78 -7.41 6.06
C CYS A 91 -13.89 -8.58 7.04
N ASN A 92 -13.40 -8.38 8.26
CA ASN A 92 -13.45 -9.40 9.31
C ASN A 92 -14.89 -9.70 9.79
N SER A 93 -15.77 -8.69 9.77
CA SER A 93 -17.16 -8.80 10.24
C SER A 93 -18.04 -9.51 9.22
N CYS A 94 -17.96 -9.11 7.95
CA CYS A 94 -18.69 -9.76 6.85
C CYS A 94 -18.03 -11.06 6.37
N ARG A 95 -16.79 -11.33 6.80
CA ARG A 95 -15.96 -12.47 6.36
C ARG A 95 -15.86 -12.56 4.83
N ALA A 96 -15.77 -11.41 4.17
CA ALA A 96 -15.82 -11.29 2.73
C ALA A 96 -14.64 -10.49 2.18
N MET A 97 -14.20 -10.85 0.98
CA MET A 97 -13.22 -10.09 0.22
C MET A 97 -13.92 -9.00 -0.59
N ILE A 98 -13.42 -7.78 -0.47
CA ILE A 98 -13.95 -6.58 -1.07
C ILE A 98 -12.90 -6.02 -2.03
N SER A 99 -13.33 -5.77 -3.26
CA SER A 99 -12.48 -5.13 -4.27
C SER A 99 -12.13 -3.71 -3.84
N SER A 100 -10.90 -3.27 -4.12
CA SER A 100 -10.45 -1.89 -3.89
C SER A 100 -11.37 -0.82 -4.51
N LYS A 101 -12.06 -1.16 -5.61
CA LYS A 101 -13.00 -0.27 -6.30
C LYS A 101 -14.33 -0.08 -5.57
N ARG A 102 -14.67 -0.97 -4.63
CA ARG A 102 -15.94 -0.95 -3.89
C ARG A 102 -15.79 -0.42 -2.46
N ILE A 103 -14.57 -0.08 -2.04
CA ILE A 103 -14.28 0.34 -0.67
C ILE A 103 -14.64 1.80 -0.49
N VAL A 104 -15.13 2.10 0.70
CA VAL A 104 -15.37 3.46 1.15
C VAL A 104 -14.10 3.96 1.83
N TRP A 105 -13.50 5.00 1.28
CA TRP A 105 -12.35 5.67 1.88
C TRP A 105 -12.82 6.80 2.79
N LYS A 106 -12.33 6.84 4.02
CA LYS A 106 -12.62 7.93 4.96
C LYS A 106 -11.31 8.49 5.52
N LYS A 107 -11.33 9.77 5.89
CA LYS A 107 -10.21 10.41 6.62
C LYS A 107 -10.01 9.65 7.94
N ALA A 108 -8.75 9.36 8.27
CA ALA A 108 -8.34 8.75 9.54
C ALA A 108 -8.64 9.67 10.74
#